data_AF-A0A928LPH2-F1
#
_entry.id   AF-A0A928LPH2-F1
#
_cell.length_a   1.000
_cell.length_b   1.000
_cell.length_c   1.000
_cell.angle_alpha   90.00
_cell.angle_beta   90.00
_cell.angle_gamma   90.00
#
_symmetry.space_group_name_H-M   'P 1'
#
loop_
_entity.id
_entity.type
_entity.pdbx_description
1 polymer ?
#
loop_
_entity_poly.entity_id
_entity_poly.type
_entity_poly.pdbx_seq_one_letter_code
_entity_poly.pdbx_strand_id
1 'polypeptide(L)'
;MKPALHAAIEELITQHGVGVFYVGNQGTFDAYVRSALRQFQEKHPHIRYAVVLAYMPGKQTEYDDFSDTMLPEGIEEVHPRYALDWRNRWLLRASQYIVCYIHHRWGGAAKYVQMALRQGKTVINLCANSVLDGGSLK
;
A
#
# COMPACT_ATOMS: atom_id res chain seq x y z
N MET A 1 -5.27 11.69 -10.02
CA MET A 1 -4.91 10.68 -9.00
C MET A 1 -6.08 10.30 -8.09
N LYS A 2 -6.68 11.24 -7.32
CA LYS A 2 -7.80 10.92 -6.40
C LYS A 2 -8.96 10.11 -7.05
N PRO A 3 -9.51 10.49 -8.22
CA PRO A 3 -10.59 9.70 -8.83
C PRO A 3 -10.19 8.27 -9.20
N ALA A 4 -9.00 8.09 -9.78
CA ALA A 4 -8.47 6.78 -10.14
C ALA A 4 -8.23 5.89 -8.92
N LEU A 5 -7.72 6.46 -7.82
CA LEU A 5 -7.54 5.74 -6.55
C LEU A 5 -8.87 5.26 -5.99
N HIS A 6 -9.88 6.13 -5.96
CA HIS A 6 -11.21 5.77 -5.45
C HIS A 6 -11.86 4.68 -6.32
N ALA A 7 -11.76 4.79 -7.64
CA ALA A 7 -12.27 3.77 -8.55
C ALA A 7 -11.60 2.41 -8.32
N ALA A 8 -10.26 2.39 -8.20
CA ALA A 8 -9.52 1.16 -7.96
C ALA A 8 -9.87 0.52 -6.60
N ILE A 9 -10.03 1.32 -5.53
CA ILE A 9 -10.45 0.77 -4.22
C ILE A 9 -11.87 0.21 -4.31
N GLU A 10 -12.81 0.94 -4.89
CA GLU A 10 -14.20 0.48 -5.02
C GLU A 10 -14.30 -0.80 -5.86
N GLU A 11 -13.56 -0.90 -6.95
CA GLU A 11 -13.47 -2.11 -7.79
C GLU A 11 -12.91 -3.30 -7.00
N LEU A 12 -11.82 -3.09 -6.24
CA LEU A 12 -11.23 -4.14 -5.40
C LEU A 12 -12.22 -4.65 -4.34
N ILE A 13 -12.99 -3.76 -3.72
CA ILE A 13 -14.00 -4.12 -2.72
C ILE A 13 -15.14 -4.89 -3.40
N THR A 14 -15.77 -4.29 -4.40
CA THR A 14 -17.06 -4.74 -4.95
C THR A 14 -16.96 -5.89 -5.93
N GLN A 15 -15.88 -5.95 -6.71
CA GLN A 15 -15.71 -6.96 -7.77
C GLN A 15 -14.73 -8.06 -7.39
N HIS A 16 -13.70 -7.72 -6.59
CA HIS A 16 -12.68 -8.68 -6.17
C HIS A 16 -12.83 -9.17 -4.72
N GLY A 17 -13.82 -8.66 -3.98
CA GLY A 17 -14.10 -9.09 -2.61
C GLY A 17 -12.98 -8.78 -1.61
N VAL A 18 -12.16 -7.76 -1.88
CA VAL A 18 -11.05 -7.38 -1.00
C VAL A 18 -11.59 -6.72 0.27
N GLY A 19 -11.42 -7.40 1.41
CA GLY A 19 -11.85 -6.91 2.72
C GLY A 19 -10.75 -6.32 3.60
N VAL A 20 -9.48 -6.43 3.22
CA VAL A 20 -8.35 -5.93 4.02
C VAL A 20 -7.37 -5.17 3.15
N PHE A 21 -7.03 -3.95 3.57
CA PHE A 21 -6.07 -3.09 2.89
C PHE A 21 -4.88 -2.78 3.79
N TYR A 22 -3.67 -2.81 3.22
CA TYR A 22 -2.46 -2.39 3.91
C TYR A 22 -1.85 -1.21 3.17
N VAL A 23 -1.49 -0.17 3.91
CA VAL A 23 -0.85 1.04 3.36
C VAL A 23 0.42 1.36 4.13
N GLY A 24 1.40 1.92 3.46
CA GLY A 24 2.57 2.49 4.14
C GLY A 24 2.25 3.81 4.84
N ASN A 25 3.30 4.48 5.31
CA ASN A 25 3.23 5.82 5.88
C ASN A 25 4.33 6.76 5.34
N GLN A 26 4.88 6.48 4.16
CA GLN A 26 6.06 7.16 3.63
C GLN A 26 5.69 8.05 2.43
N GLY A 27 5.15 9.22 2.75
CA GLY A 27 4.92 10.31 1.78
C GLY A 27 3.46 10.52 1.39
N THR A 28 3.27 11.44 0.45
CA THR A 28 1.95 12.01 0.13
C THR A 28 0.98 10.98 -0.46
N PHE A 29 1.49 10.01 -1.24
CA PHE A 29 0.64 8.97 -1.82
C PHE A 29 0.00 8.10 -0.72
N ASP A 30 0.80 7.61 0.23
CA ASP A 30 0.33 6.83 1.38
C ASP A 30 -0.69 7.61 2.22
N ALA A 31 -0.46 8.92 2.42
CA ALA A 31 -1.41 9.79 3.11
C ALA A 31 -2.77 9.92 2.38
N TYR A 32 -2.76 10.01 1.04
CA TYR A 32 -4.00 10.01 0.26
C TYR A 32 -4.71 8.66 0.31
N VAL A 33 -3.98 7.55 0.27
CA VAL A 33 -4.55 6.20 0.40
C VAL A 33 -5.19 6.01 1.77
N ARG A 34 -4.50 6.37 2.86
CA ARG A 34 -5.05 6.34 4.24
C ARG A 34 -6.35 7.14 4.33
N SER A 35 -6.36 8.37 3.81
CA SER A 35 -7.55 9.23 3.80
C SER A 35 -8.71 8.64 3.00
N ALA A 36 -8.44 8.02 1.85
CA ALA A 36 -9.46 7.35 1.05
C ALA A 36 -10.01 6.11 1.78
N LEU A 37 -9.16 5.27 2.34
CA LEU A 37 -9.56 4.05 3.07
C LEU A 37 -10.45 4.38 4.27
N ARG A 38 -10.17 5.47 5.01
CA ARG A 38 -11.05 5.96 6.08
C ARG A 38 -12.47 6.26 5.57
N GLN A 39 -12.59 6.94 4.43
CA GLN A 39 -13.91 7.22 3.81
C GLN A 39 -14.60 5.95 3.28
N PHE A 40 -13.84 4.99 2.74
CA PHE A 40 -14.41 3.73 2.27
C PHE A 40 -14.85 2.84 3.43
N GLN A 41 -14.17 2.88 4.57
CA GLN A 41 -14.58 2.12 5.76
C GLN A 41 -15.93 2.62 6.32
N GLU A 42 -16.20 3.93 6.24
CA GLU A 42 -17.52 4.49 6.59
C GLU A 42 -18.63 3.97 5.66
N LYS A 43 -18.34 3.76 4.38
CA LYS A 43 -19.31 3.28 3.37
C LYS A 43 -19.44 1.75 3.33
N HIS A 44 -18.35 1.06 3.65
CA HIS A 44 -18.23 -0.40 3.60
C HIS A 44 -17.71 -0.91 4.95
N PRO A 45 -18.56 -1.01 5.99
CA PRO A 45 -18.11 -1.34 7.35
C PRO A 45 -17.42 -2.71 7.50
N HIS A 46 -17.54 -3.58 6.49
CA HIS A 46 -16.90 -4.89 6.45
C HIS A 46 -15.40 -4.81 6.08
N ILE A 47 -14.94 -3.70 5.49
CA ILE A 47 -13.52 -3.55 5.16
C ILE A 47 -12.72 -3.14 6.40
N ARG A 48 -11.49 -3.59 6.44
CA ARG A 48 -10.49 -3.15 7.42
C ARG A 48 -9.28 -2.60 6.67
N TYR A 49 -8.59 -1.66 7.28
CA TYR A 49 -7.28 -1.27 6.80
C TYR A 49 -6.30 -1.07 7.95
N ALA A 50 -5.01 -1.17 7.64
CA ALA A 50 -3.96 -0.82 8.58
C ALA A 50 -2.82 -0.07 7.88
N VAL A 51 -2.35 0.97 8.55
CA VAL A 51 -1.14 1.72 8.22
C VAL A 51 0.04 0.98 8.82
N VAL A 52 0.82 0.30 7.97
CA VAL A 52 1.93 -0.55 8.38
C VAL A 52 3.17 0.29 8.57
N LEU A 53 3.57 0.43 9.84
CA LEU A 53 4.72 1.24 10.24
C LEU A 53 6.03 0.51 9.96
N ALA A 54 7.05 1.27 9.54
CA ALA A 54 8.42 0.77 9.40
C ALA A 54 9.27 1.02 10.65
N TYR A 55 8.82 1.90 11.54
CA TYR A 55 9.53 2.33 12.74
C TYR A 55 8.53 2.41 13.88
N MET A 56 8.98 2.11 15.09
CA MET A 56 8.19 2.39 16.30
C MET A 56 7.82 3.88 16.29
N PRO A 57 6.52 4.23 16.45
CA PRO A 57 6.14 5.61 16.63
C PRO A 57 6.86 6.17 17.87
N GLY A 58 7.34 7.41 17.78
CA GLY A 58 8.08 8.07 18.86
C GLY A 58 7.19 8.41 20.06
N LYS A 59 7.61 9.38 20.89
CA LYS A 59 6.74 9.87 21.98
C LYS A 59 5.42 10.36 21.40
N GLN A 60 4.35 9.71 21.84
CA GLN A 60 2.98 9.99 21.42
C GLN A 60 2.44 11.15 22.25
N THR A 61 1.67 12.02 21.61
CA THR A 61 0.83 13.01 22.28
C THR A 61 -0.59 12.48 22.38
N GLU A 62 -1.39 13.07 23.27
CA GLU A 62 -2.82 12.73 23.39
C GLU A 62 -3.66 13.08 22.13
N TYR A 63 -3.08 13.84 21.20
CA TYR A 63 -3.73 14.24 19.95
C TYR A 63 -3.45 13.29 18.78
N ASP A 64 -2.56 12.30 18.94
CA ASP A 64 -2.19 11.42 17.84
C ASP A 64 -3.15 10.22 17.73
N ASP A 65 -3.91 10.16 16.64
CA ASP A 65 -4.77 9.01 16.29
C ASP A 65 -3.97 7.96 15.50
N PHE A 66 -3.55 6.91 16.22
CA PHE A 66 -2.84 5.75 15.69
C PHE A 66 -3.69 4.47 15.67
N SER A 67 -5.01 4.59 15.87
CA SER A 67 -5.94 3.46 15.97
C SER A 67 -5.99 2.58 14.71
N ASP A 68 -5.60 3.15 13.57
CA ASP A 68 -5.52 2.50 12.26
C ASP A 68 -4.09 2.06 11.90
N THR A 69 -3.13 2.14 12.83
CA THR A 69 -1.74 1.74 12.57
C THR A 69 -1.42 0.35 13.12
N MET A 70 -0.44 -0.31 12.51
CA MET A 70 0.10 -1.57 13.02
C MET A 70 1.62 -1.62 12.84
N LEU A 71 2.28 -2.30 13.78
CA LEU A 71 3.64 -2.76 13.62
C LEU A 71 3.62 -4.22 13.16
N PRO A 72 4.21 -4.53 12.01
CA PRO A 72 4.28 -5.91 11.52
C PRO A 72 5.23 -6.75 12.38
N GLU A 73 4.79 -7.95 12.77
CA GLU A 73 5.56 -8.89 13.59
C GLU A 73 6.96 -9.17 13.02
N GLY A 74 7.98 -9.08 13.89
CA GLY A 74 9.38 -9.34 13.54
C GLY A 74 10.12 -8.10 13.03
N ILE A 75 9.47 -6.95 12.94
CA ILE A 75 10.15 -5.68 12.63
C ILE A 75 11.06 -5.22 13.77
N GLU A 76 10.80 -5.64 15.02
CA GLU A 76 11.63 -5.26 16.18
C GLU A 76 13.07 -5.77 16.05
N GLU A 77 13.26 -6.91 15.36
CA GLU A 77 14.56 -7.56 15.14
C GLU A 77 15.32 -6.96 13.94
N VAL A 78 14.70 -6.04 13.19
CA VAL A 78 15.28 -5.48 11.98
C VAL A 78 16.06 -4.21 12.31
N HIS A 79 17.35 -4.22 11.98
CA HIS A 79 18.19 -3.02 12.14
C HIS A 79 17.56 -1.81 11.41
N PRO A 80 17.47 -0.60 12.02
CA PRO A 80 16.70 0.54 11.49
C PRO A 80 17.01 0.94 10.04
N ARG A 81 18.28 0.76 9.63
CA ARG A 81 18.74 0.97 8.24
C ARG A 81 17.93 0.16 7.21
N TYR A 82 17.41 -1.00 7.58
CA TYR A 82 16.71 -1.92 6.69
C TYR A 82 15.19 -1.97 6.92
N ALA A 83 14.68 -1.29 7.94
CA ALA A 83 13.29 -1.41 8.36
C ALA A 83 12.28 -1.01 7.26
N LEU A 84 12.59 0.02 6.47
CA LEU A 84 11.78 0.40 5.31
C LEU A 84 11.72 -0.68 4.22
N ASP A 85 12.86 -1.28 3.88
CA ASP A 85 12.92 -2.35 2.88
C ASP A 85 12.18 -3.60 3.36
N TRP A 86 12.37 -3.94 4.63
CA TRP A 86 11.69 -5.05 5.28
C TRP A 86 10.17 -4.84 5.31
N ARG A 87 9.69 -3.67 5.74
CA ARG A 87 8.25 -3.34 5.79
C ARG A 87 7.61 -3.38 4.40
N ASN A 88 8.28 -2.86 3.38
CA ASN A 88 7.77 -2.92 2.01
C ASN A 88 7.68 -4.36 1.48
N ARG A 89 8.64 -5.23 1.84
CA ARG A 89 8.55 -6.67 1.54
C ARG A 89 7.42 -7.34 2.30
N TRP A 90 7.18 -6.94 3.54
CA TRP A 90 6.04 -7.42 4.32
C TRP A 90 4.72 -7.06 3.62
N LEU A 91 4.54 -5.81 3.19
CA LEU A 91 3.36 -5.36 2.44
C LEU A 91 3.11 -6.20 1.18
N LEU A 92 4.18 -6.52 0.44
CA LEU A 92 4.08 -7.37 -0.74
C LEU A 92 3.68 -8.80 -0.37
N ARG A 93 4.29 -9.40 0.66
CA ARG A 93 3.94 -10.76 1.10
C ARG A 93 2.48 -10.86 1.55
N ALA A 94 1.99 -9.85 2.28
CA ALA A 94 0.64 -9.81 2.82
C ALA A 94 -0.46 -9.52 1.78
N SER A 95 -0.10 -9.08 0.56
CA SER A 95 -1.05 -8.55 -0.42
C SER A 95 -1.03 -9.33 -1.74
N GLN A 96 -2.21 -9.62 -2.30
CA GLN A 96 -2.35 -10.16 -3.67
C GLN A 96 -2.44 -9.06 -4.73
N TYR A 97 -3.10 -7.94 -4.39
CA TYR A 97 -3.26 -6.77 -5.25
C TYR A 97 -2.35 -5.65 -4.75
N ILE A 98 -1.57 -5.06 -5.66
CA ILE A 98 -0.64 -3.97 -5.36
C ILE A 98 -1.09 -2.73 -6.12
N VAL A 99 -1.69 -1.78 -5.41
CA VAL A 99 -2.04 -0.47 -5.97
C VAL A 99 -0.85 0.47 -5.78
N CYS A 100 -0.37 1.07 -6.87
CA CYS A 100 0.78 1.97 -6.83
C CYS A 100 0.58 3.19 -7.73
N TYR A 101 1.45 4.18 -7.56
CA TYR A 101 1.51 5.35 -8.42
C TYR A 101 2.97 5.62 -8.78
N ILE A 102 3.43 5.07 -9.91
CA ILE A 102 4.80 5.26 -10.40
C ILE A 102 4.78 5.82 -11.83
N HIS A 103 5.56 6.88 -12.05
CA HIS A 103 5.76 7.50 -13.37
C HIS A 103 6.85 6.81 -14.20
N HIS A 104 7.79 6.15 -13.53
CA HIS A 104 9.01 5.62 -14.14
C HIS A 104 9.35 4.24 -13.58
N ARG A 105 10.15 3.47 -14.34
CA ARG A 105 10.58 2.10 -13.98
C ARG A 105 11.75 2.06 -12.99
N TRP A 106 12.18 3.20 -12.45
CA TRP A 106 13.30 3.33 -11.51
C TRP A 106 12.89 4.05 -10.21
N GLY A 107 13.70 3.87 -9.17
CA GLY A 107 13.46 4.44 -7.83
C GLY A 107 12.95 3.43 -6.81
N GLY A 108 12.78 3.90 -5.57
CA GLY A 108 12.43 3.05 -4.43
C GLY A 108 11.14 2.26 -4.63
N ALA A 109 10.06 2.92 -5.06
CA ALA A 109 8.77 2.28 -5.29
C ALA A 109 8.79 1.31 -6.48
N ALA A 110 9.46 1.67 -7.59
CA ALA A 110 9.53 0.84 -8.79
C ALA A 110 10.18 -0.53 -8.53
N LYS A 111 11.17 -0.59 -7.64
CA LYS A 111 11.80 -1.85 -7.18
C LYS A 111 10.76 -2.84 -6.65
N TYR A 112 9.83 -2.38 -5.81
CA TYR A 112 8.81 -3.24 -5.20
C TYR A 112 7.73 -3.65 -6.19
N VAL A 113 7.36 -2.76 -7.11
CA VAL A 113 6.44 -3.08 -8.21
C VAL A 113 7.01 -4.18 -9.11
N GLN A 114 8.28 -4.09 -9.50
CA GLN A 114 8.94 -5.16 -10.27
C GLN A 114 9.04 -6.47 -9.50
N MET A 115 9.21 -6.41 -8.17
CA MET A 115 9.20 -7.60 -7.32
C MET A 115 7.81 -8.22 -7.23
N ALA A 116 6.75 -7.41 -7.13
CA ALA A 116 5.36 -7.86 -7.14
C ALA A 116 5.02 -8.60 -8.45
N LEU A 117 5.40 -8.01 -9.59
CA LEU A 117 5.20 -8.62 -10.91
C LEU A 117 5.90 -9.98 -11.02
N ARG A 118 7.16 -10.08 -10.56
CA ARG A 118 7.90 -11.35 -10.52
C ARG A 118 7.28 -12.41 -9.60
N GLN A 119 6.51 -11.99 -8.60
CA GLN A 119 5.77 -12.86 -7.70
C GLN A 119 4.36 -13.21 -8.21
N GLY A 120 4.00 -12.81 -9.43
CA GLY A 120 2.68 -13.08 -10.02
C GLY A 120 1.54 -12.30 -9.34
N LYS A 121 1.85 -11.17 -8.70
CA LYS A 121 0.84 -10.31 -8.05
C LYS A 121 0.16 -9.41 -9.08
N THR A 122 -1.10 -9.08 -8.83
CA THR A 122 -1.84 -8.14 -9.67
C THR A 122 -1.41 -6.72 -9.31
N VAL A 123 -0.77 -6.02 -10.25
CA VAL A 123 -0.33 -4.63 -10.05
C VAL A 123 -1.27 -3.68 -10.75
N ILE A 124 -1.80 -2.70 -10.01
CA ILE A 124 -2.66 -1.62 -10.52
C ILE A 124 -1.87 -0.32 -10.37
N ASN A 125 -1.38 0.23 -11.48
CA ASN A 125 -0.69 1.52 -11.47
C ASN A 125 -1.65 2.65 -11.84
N LEU A 126 -1.84 3.58 -10.92
CA LEU A 126 -2.77 4.71 -11.06
C LEU A 126 -2.20 5.87 -11.91
N CYS A 127 -0.98 5.73 -12.43
CA CYS A 127 -0.37 6.72 -13.31
C CYS A 127 -0.85 6.54 -14.76
N ALA A 128 -1.56 7.54 -15.28
CA ALA A 128 -2.19 7.51 -16.60
C ALA A 128 -1.23 7.32 -17.80
N ASN A 129 0.08 7.54 -17.63
CA ASN A 129 1.10 7.42 -18.69
C ASN A 129 2.10 6.29 -18.43
N SER A 130 1.73 5.26 -17.67
CA SER A 130 2.70 4.26 -17.24
C SER A 130 3.05 3.24 -18.32
N VAL A 131 4.35 3.05 -18.56
CA VAL A 131 4.95 2.04 -19.47
C VAL A 131 4.87 0.61 -18.87
N LEU A 132 3.80 0.29 -18.16
CA LEU A 132 3.55 -1.07 -17.65
C LEU A 132 2.74 -1.91 -18.65
N ASP A 133 2.11 -1.28 -19.64
CA ASP A 133 1.50 -1.93 -20.81
C ASP A 133 2.57 -2.32 -21.84
N GLY A 134 3.38 -3.30 -21.46
CA GLY A 134 4.45 -3.82 -22.30
C GLY A 134 4.56 -5.33 -22.20
N GLY A 135 3.59 -6.02 -22.81
CA GLY A 135 3.76 -7.40 -23.29
C GLY A 135 3.08 -8.49 -22.46
N SER A 136 1.92 -8.95 -22.94
CA SER A 136 1.64 -10.39 -22.90
C SER A 136 2.84 -11.13 -23.48
N LEU A 137 3.52 -11.95 -22.68
CA LEU A 137 4.23 -13.09 -23.24
C LEU A 137 3.15 -14.11 -23.59
N LYS A 138 2.90 -14.25 -24.89
CA LYS A 138 2.35 -15.47 -25.47
C LYS A 138 3.30 -16.63 -25.19
#